data_AF-A0A090KHE1-F1
#
_entry.id   AF-A0A090KHE1-F1
#
_cell.length_a   1.000
_cell.length_b   1.000
_cell.length_c   1.000
_cell.angle_alpha   90.00
_cell.angle_beta   90.00
_cell.angle_gamma   90.00
#
_symmetry.space_group_name_H-M   'P 1'
#
loop_
_entity.id
_entity.type
_entity.pdbx_description
1 polymer ?
#
loop_
_entity_poly.entity_id
_entity_poly.type
_entity_poly.pdbx_seq_one_letter_code
_entity_poly.pdbx_strand_id
1 'polypeptide(L)' 'MPDRLTRALVLAGGLVAALAIGGCATVQPWQRGRLADPAMEFDADGAQVAYMAHWQEAREASAGGFGVQSGGCGCK' A
#
# COMPACT_ATOMS: atom_id res chain seq x y z
N MET A 1 28.28 -37.35 15.99
CA MET A 1 27.00 -36.71 16.32
C MET A 1 26.76 -35.40 15.52
N PRO A 2 26.85 -35.39 14.17
CA PRO A 2 26.53 -34.20 13.36
C PRO A 2 25.03 -34.05 13.05
N ASP A 3 24.27 -35.17 13.00
CA ASP A 3 22.91 -35.22 12.44
C ASP A 3 21.85 -34.48 13.26
N ARG A 4 22.07 -34.34 14.57
CA ARG A 4 21.18 -33.56 15.45
C ARG A 4 21.35 -32.06 15.24
N LEU A 5 22.57 -31.63 14.90
CA LEU A 5 22.92 -30.23 14.70
C LEU A 5 22.38 -29.74 13.35
N THR A 6 22.49 -30.56 12.30
CA THR A 6 21.88 -30.29 10.99
C THR A 6 20.35 -30.26 11.07
N ARG A 7 19.70 -31.20 11.78
CA ARG A 7 18.23 -31.16 11.98
C ARG A 7 17.79 -29.93 12.77
N ALA A 8 18.52 -29.54 13.80
CA ALA A 8 18.22 -28.34 14.57
C ALA A 8 18.34 -27.07 13.71
N LEU A 9 19.37 -26.96 12.87
CA LEU A 9 19.55 -25.84 11.95
C LEU A 9 18.46 -25.75 10.88
N VAL A 10 18.03 -26.89 10.32
CA VAL A 10 16.93 -26.94 9.34
C VAL A 10 15.60 -26.50 9.97
N LEU A 11 15.32 -26.96 11.20
CA LEU A 11 14.09 -26.57 11.92
C LEU A 11 14.11 -25.08 12.31
N ALA A 12 15.25 -24.56 12.77
CA ALA A 12 15.40 -23.15 13.10
C ALA A 12 15.27 -22.26 11.85
N GLY A 13 15.88 -22.66 10.73
CA GLY A 13 15.75 -21.95 9.45
C GLY A 13 14.31 -21.95 8.92
N GLY A 14 13.60 -23.08 9.02
CA GLY A 14 12.19 -23.18 8.63
C GLY A 14 11.27 -22.28 9.46
N LEU A 15 11.51 -22.19 10.78
CA LEU A 15 10.74 -21.31 11.66
C LEU A 15 10.94 -19.82 11.30
N VAL A 16 12.19 -19.39 11.09
CA VAL A 16 12.51 -18.00 10.71
C VAL A 16 11.86 -17.63 9.37
N ALA A 17 11.89 -18.53 8.39
CA ALA A 17 11.25 -18.30 7.10
C ALA A 17 9.72 -18.14 7.20
N ALA A 18 9.06 -18.91 8.08
CA ALA A 18 7.62 -18.80 8.31
C ALA A 18 7.22 -17.48 8.99
N LEU A 19 8.06 -16.95 9.88
CA LEU A 19 7.83 -15.65 10.54
C LEU A 19 7.99 -14.47 9.56
N ALA A 20 8.90 -14.57 8.59
CA ALA A 20 9.18 -13.49 7.64
C ALA A 20 8.01 -13.16 6.70
N ILE A 21 7.11 -14.11 6.45
CA ILE A 21 5.94 -13.95 5.58
C ILE A 21 4.66 -13.49 6.32
N GLY A 22 4.69 -13.42 7.66
CA GLY A 22 3.51 -13.13 8.49
C GLY A 22 3.08 -11.66 8.60
N GLY A 23 3.68 -10.74 7.84
CA GLY A 23 3.45 -9.29 7.99
C GLY A 23 2.27 -8.70 7.20
N CYS A 24 1.73 -9.41 6.21
CA CYS A 24 0.67 -8.89 5.34
C CYS A 24 -0.72 -9.26 5.88
N ALA A 25 -1.30 -8.38 6.71
CA ALA A 25 -2.71 -8.46 7.10
C ALA A 25 -3.54 -7.40 6.36
N THR A 26 -4.61 -7.83 5.69
CA THR A 26 -5.60 -6.92 5.09
C THR A 26 -6.51 -6.39 6.19
N VAL A 27 -6.40 -5.10 6.51
CA VAL A 27 -7.18 -4.44 7.56
C VAL A 27 -8.07 -3.35 6.96
N GLN A 28 -9.27 -3.21 7.52
CA GLN A 28 -10.20 -2.16 7.10
C GLN A 28 -9.64 -0.77 7.46
N PRO A 29 -10.01 0.30 6.73
CA PRO A 29 -9.47 1.65 6.96
C PRO A 29 -9.52 2.10 8.42
N TRP A 30 -10.65 1.91 9.10
CA TRP A 30 -10.83 2.31 10.51
C TRP A 30 -10.03 1.46 11.51
N GLN A 31 -9.51 0.30 11.12
CA GLN A 31 -8.70 -0.56 11.98
C GLN A 31 -7.24 -0.10 12.05
N ARG A 32 -6.82 0.85 11.22
CA ARG A 32 -5.43 1.34 11.19
C ARG A 32 -5.11 2.34 12.30
N GLY A 33 -6.09 2.71 13.14
CA GLY A 33 -5.91 3.61 14.27
C GLY A 33 -5.36 4.98 13.83
N ARG A 34 -4.21 5.39 14.37
CA ARG A 34 -3.55 6.66 14.01
C ARG A 34 -3.22 6.77 12.51
N LEU A 35 -3.03 5.64 11.81
CA LEU A 35 -2.77 5.66 10.36
C LEU A 35 -4.03 5.90 9.51
N ALA A 36 -5.21 6.04 10.13
CA ALA A 36 -6.47 6.37 9.45
C ALA A 36 -6.88 7.83 9.66
N ASP A 37 -5.96 8.69 10.11
CA ASP A 37 -6.25 10.11 10.34
C ASP A 37 -6.60 10.81 9.00
N PRO A 38 -7.76 11.47 8.88
CA PRO A 38 -8.15 12.21 7.67
C PRO A 38 -7.13 13.27 7.24
N ALA A 39 -6.30 13.80 8.15
CA ALA A 39 -5.25 14.76 7.80
C ALA A 39 -4.13 14.15 6.94
N MET A 40 -4.04 12.82 6.86
CA MET A 40 -3.09 12.11 6.00
C MET A 40 -3.70 11.69 4.66
N GLU A 41 -4.95 12.08 4.37
CA GLU A 41 -5.60 11.76 3.12
C GLU A 41 -5.03 12.62 1.99
N PHE A 42 -4.54 11.95 0.94
CA PHE A 42 -4.15 12.65 -0.28
C PHE A 42 -5.40 13.12 -1.00
N ASP A 43 -5.31 14.31 -1.61
CA ASP A 43 -6.37 14.80 -2.51
C ASP A 43 -7.76 14.81 -1.85
N ALA A 44 -7.81 15.20 -0.56
CA ALA A 44 -9.02 15.14 0.27
C ALA A 44 -10.22 15.91 -0.31
N ASP A 45 -9.98 16.92 -1.15
CA ASP A 45 -11.00 17.58 -1.95
C ASP A 45 -10.90 17.15 -3.42
N GLY A 46 -11.65 16.10 -3.75
CA GLY A 46 -11.72 15.58 -5.12
C GLY A 46 -12.26 16.58 -6.15
N ALA A 47 -13.06 17.57 -5.74
CA ALA A 47 -13.57 18.60 -6.65
C ALA A 47 -12.45 19.59 -7.04
N GLN A 48 -11.64 19.99 -6.06
CA GLN A 48 -10.48 20.84 -6.30
C GLN A 48 -9.44 20.14 -7.18
N VAL A 49 -9.21 18.85 -6.95
CA VAL A 49 -8.27 18.02 -7.72
C VAL A 49 -8.75 17.85 -9.16
N ALA A 50 -10.03 17.53 -9.37
CA ALA A 50 -10.61 17.43 -10.71
C ALA A 50 -10.54 18.76 -11.48
N TYR A 51 -10.80 19.88 -10.80
CA TYR A 51 -10.68 21.21 -11.40
C TYR A 51 -9.25 21.53 -11.81
N MET A 52 -8.26 21.26 -10.92
CA MET A 52 -6.85 21.47 -11.22
C MET A 52 -6.35 20.58 -12.35
N ALA A 53 -6.78 19.32 -12.39
CA ALA A 53 -6.46 18.38 -13.46
C ALA A 53 -6.94 18.91 -14.82
N HIS A 54 -8.23 19.25 -14.92
CA HIS A 54 -8.81 19.80 -16.15
C HIS A 54 -8.12 21.09 -16.60
N TRP A 55 -7.79 21.97 -15.67
CA TRP A 55 -7.03 23.20 -15.96
C TRP A 55 -5.66 22.92 -16.56
N GLN A 56 -4.93 21.95 -16.03
CA GLN A 56 -3.57 21.63 -16.49
C GLN A 56 -3.59 20.90 -17.83
N GLU A 57 -4.49 19.94 -18.01
CA GLU A 57 -4.70 19.25 -19.29
C GLU A 57 -5.01 20.25 -20.42
N ALA A 58 -5.90 21.21 -20.16
CA ALA A 58 -6.23 22.26 -21.13
C ALA A 58 -5.03 23.16 -21.46
N ARG A 59 -4.18 23.49 -20.47
CA ARG A 59 -3.00 24.34 -20.67
C ARG A 59 -1.89 23.65 -21.43
N GLU A 60 -1.71 22.36 -21.21
CA GLU A 60 -0.60 21.59 -21.75
C GLU A 60 -0.97 20.85 -23.04
N ALA A 61 -2.23 20.94 -23.48
CA ALA A 61 -2.79 20.09 -24.53
C ALA A 61 -2.48 18.59 -24.28
N SER A 62 -2.48 18.22 -23.00
CA SER A 62 -2.19 16.87 -22.51
C SER A 62 -3.47 16.21 -22.01
N ALA A 63 -3.47 14.88 -21.86
CA ALA A 63 -4.61 14.13 -21.35
C ALA A 63 -4.15 12.92 -20.55
N GLY A 64 -4.79 12.65 -19.40
CA GLY A 64 -4.58 11.44 -18.63
C GLY A 64 -3.33 11.41 -17.75
N GLY A 65 -2.62 12.54 -17.60
CA GLY A 65 -1.49 12.67 -16.67
C GLY A 65 -1.91 12.74 -15.20
N PHE A 66 -3.14 13.17 -14.94
CA PHE A 66 -3.76 13.27 -13.61
C PHE A 66 -4.45 11.96 -13.23
N GLY A 67 -3.67 10.91 -12.95
CA GLY A 67 -4.27 9.61 -12.68
C GLY A 67 -3.33 8.42 -12.56
N VAL A 68 -2.30 8.52 -11.71
CA VAL A 68 -1.82 7.32 -11.00
C VAL A 68 -2.43 7.39 -9.61
N GLN A 69 -3.73 7.11 -9.52
CA GLN A 69 -4.38 6.89 -8.22
C GLN A 69 -3.66 5.72 -7.57
N SER A 70 -2.85 6.04 -6.56
CA SER A 70 -2.08 5.07 -5.83
C SER A 70 -3.03 4.21 -4.98
N GLY A 71 -3.34 3.01 -5.47
CA GLY A 71 -3.68 1.88 -4.60
C GLY A 71 -5.15 1.67 -4.22
N GLY A 72 -6.08 1.79 -5.17
CA GLY A 72 -7.48 1.37 -4.98
C GLY A 72 -8.12 0.90 -6.28
N CYS A 73 -9.07 -0.04 -6.22
CA CYS A 73 -9.67 -0.75 -7.35
C CYS A 73 -10.49 0.10 -8.35
N GLY A 74 -10.38 1.43 -8.34
CA GLY A 74 -10.83 2.29 -9.44
C GLY A 74 -12.33 2.29 -9.75
N CYS A 75 -13.17 1.65 -8.93
CA CYS A 75 -14.61 1.63 -9.14
C CYS A 75 -15.24 2.87 -8.50
N LYS A 76 -15.77 3.76 -9.36
CA LYS A 76 -16.94 4.59 -9.03
C LYS A 76 -18.08 3.72 -8.50
#